data_AF-A0A7C5LBC2-F1
#
_entry.id   AF-A0A7C5LBC2-F1
#
_cell.length_a   1.000
_cell.length_b   1.000
_cell.length_c   1.000
_cell.angle_alpha   90.00
_cell.angle_beta   90.00
_cell.angle_gamma   90.00
#
_symmetry.space_group_name_H-M   'P 1'
#
loop_
_entity.id
_entity.type
_entity.pdbx_description
1 polymer ?
#
loop_
_entity_poly.entity_id
_entity_poly.type
_entity_poly.pdbx_seq_one_letter_code
_entity_poly.pdbx_strand_id
1 'polypeptide(L)'
;MKRKFLNCRTSLISILILIPIIFYARFSNASCEKPDVLLILDRSVSMARNHVPEGETRWEAAKIAIEEILATFSERIDFGLMVFPYPDRCHPGRVVVEPGVDSSAAISEFLEIPIPDRGNWTPIASTLEEAVTFFSQSPPLPGSAGIHAILITDGEEWCYPYDPATRFDPISSARELVELGVFLHVIGFGGEGVDAFVLNQIAWESGTYKAGCNPFQDDPFASDNCYHNAFDIETLKEALEVISLHTTDERCDAVDNDCDTLIDENLTRECTSPCGTGVERCQNGAWIDCTAPLRSEEICNGKDDNCNGTIDENCPCIAGEKQECGTNIGECKTGIQTCSPEGWSVCEGAKWAEKEICDGLDNDCNGQIDDGNICPPNGFCIEGKCIYPSPKPHVPFFENTFTNEEEIEKPGCGCNIIL
;
A
#
# COMPACT_ATOMS: atom_id res chain seq x y z
N MET A 1 -14.24 92.65 11.01
CA MET A 1 -14.04 92.72 12.47
C MET A 1 -12.97 91.69 12.87
N LYS A 2 -11.87 92.13 13.48
CA LYS A 2 -10.76 91.30 14.00
C LYS A 2 -11.13 90.65 15.33
N ARG A 3 -10.97 89.33 15.50
CA ARG A 3 -10.79 88.64 16.80
C ARG A 3 -9.96 87.36 16.56
N LYS A 4 -8.63 87.43 16.73
CA LYS A 4 -7.82 87.02 17.92
C LYS A 4 -7.82 85.50 18.14
N PHE A 5 -6.73 84.86 17.69
CA PHE A 5 -6.28 83.53 18.09
C PHE A 5 -5.83 83.56 19.57
N LEU A 6 -6.32 82.61 20.37
CA LEU A 6 -5.80 82.32 21.70
C LEU A 6 -5.15 80.93 21.67
N ASN A 7 -3.84 80.89 21.90
CA ASN A 7 -3.08 79.68 22.20
C ASN A 7 -3.43 79.18 23.60
N CYS A 8 -3.79 77.91 23.72
CA CYS A 8 -3.81 77.19 25.00
C CYS A 8 -2.87 75.99 24.89
N ARG A 9 -1.73 76.06 25.57
CA ARG A 9 -0.83 74.94 25.82
C ARG A 9 -1.40 74.15 27.00
N THR A 10 -1.70 72.88 26.81
CA THR A 10 -1.88 71.93 27.91
C THR A 10 -1.01 70.69 27.67
N SER A 11 -0.07 70.52 28.58
CA SER A 11 0.80 69.36 28.75
C SER A 11 -0.06 68.14 29.09
N LEU A 12 0.11 67.04 28.36
CA LEU A 12 -0.52 65.77 28.68
C LEU A 12 0.55 64.68 28.78
N ILE A 13 0.56 64.11 29.98
CA ILE A 13 1.42 63.07 30.55
C ILE A 13 1.31 61.80 29.71
N SER A 14 2.45 61.28 29.23
CA SER A 14 2.52 59.95 28.61
C SER A 14 2.28 58.87 29.67
N ILE A 15 1.05 58.34 29.70
CA ILE A 15 0.71 57.12 30.42
C ILE A 15 1.12 55.96 29.52
N LEU A 16 2.20 55.28 29.89
CA LEU A 16 2.65 54.04 29.25
C LEU A 16 1.72 52.90 29.71
N ILE A 17 0.66 52.63 28.94
CA ILE A 17 -0.24 51.50 29.19
C ILE A 17 0.48 50.24 28.70
N LEU A 18 0.96 49.42 29.64
CA LEU A 18 1.33 48.02 29.40
C LEU A 18 0.03 47.25 29.09
N ILE A 19 -0.29 47.15 27.81
CA ILE A 19 -1.33 46.24 27.32
C ILE A 19 -0.72 44.83 27.42
N PRO A 20 -1.30 43.90 28.21
CA PRO A 20 -0.86 42.51 28.16
C PRO A 20 -1.18 42.00 26.75
N ILE A 21 -0.14 41.62 26.00
CA ILE A 21 -0.30 40.87 24.76
C ILE A 21 -0.84 39.51 25.18
N ILE A 22 -2.16 39.40 25.24
CA ILE A 22 -2.83 38.11 25.29
C ILE A 22 -2.51 37.48 23.94
N PHE A 23 -1.56 36.55 23.94
CA PHE A 23 -1.44 35.56 22.87
C PHE A 23 -2.76 34.79 22.89
N TYR A 24 -3.71 35.24 22.08
CA TYR A 24 -4.78 34.35 21.63
C TYR A 24 -4.05 33.26 20.86
N ALA A 25 -3.90 32.09 21.47
CA ALA A 25 -3.77 30.87 20.70
C ALA A 25 -4.95 30.91 19.72
N ARG A 26 -4.66 31.12 18.44
CA ARG A 26 -5.63 30.80 17.40
C ARG A 26 -5.80 29.30 17.52
N PHE A 27 -6.86 28.88 18.21
CA PHE A 27 -7.46 27.59 17.89
C PHE A 27 -7.85 27.72 16.43
N SER A 28 -7.06 27.10 15.56
CA SER A 28 -7.54 26.73 14.25
C SER A 28 -8.69 25.78 14.54
N ASN A 29 -9.93 26.25 14.47
CA ASN A 29 -11.03 25.31 14.31
C ASN A 29 -10.69 24.53 13.02
N ALA A 30 -10.86 23.21 13.04
CA ALA A 30 -10.86 22.44 11.81
C ALA A 30 -11.82 23.15 10.84
N SER A 31 -11.34 23.49 9.64
CA SER A 31 -12.19 24.08 8.62
C SER A 31 -12.94 22.91 8.01
N CYS A 32 -14.24 22.77 8.30
CA CYS A 32 -15.09 21.79 7.62
C CYS A 32 -15.24 22.22 6.15
N GLU A 33 -14.84 21.34 5.25
CA GLU A 33 -14.95 21.54 3.81
C GLU A 33 -16.05 20.61 3.28
N LYS A 34 -17.28 21.13 3.19
CA LYS A 34 -18.43 20.34 2.73
C LYS A 34 -18.30 20.02 1.23
N PRO A 35 -18.58 18.79 0.78
CA PRO A 35 -18.77 18.52 -0.64
C PRO A 35 -20.08 19.14 -1.15
N ASP A 36 -20.07 19.56 -2.41
CA ASP A 36 -21.26 20.01 -3.13
C ASP A 36 -21.93 18.79 -3.79
N VAL A 37 -23.18 18.48 -3.45
CA VAL A 37 -23.94 17.35 -4.01
C VAL A 37 -25.16 17.85 -4.76
N LEU A 38 -25.17 17.71 -6.09
CA LEU A 38 -26.34 18.00 -6.93
C LEU A 38 -27.21 16.75 -7.12
N LEU A 39 -28.39 16.73 -6.53
CA LEU A 39 -29.41 15.71 -6.79
C LEU A 39 -30.02 15.96 -8.18
N ILE A 40 -29.86 15.03 -9.13
CA ILE A 40 -30.46 15.07 -10.47
C ILE A 40 -31.64 14.11 -10.49
N LEU A 41 -32.83 14.63 -10.21
CA LEU A 41 -34.03 13.83 -9.94
C LEU A 41 -34.99 13.79 -11.11
N ASP A 42 -35.35 12.57 -11.51
CA ASP A 42 -36.37 12.28 -12.50
C ASP A 42 -37.77 12.68 -11.97
N ARG A 43 -38.47 13.42 -12.81
CA ARG A 43 -39.80 14.01 -12.62
C ARG A 43 -40.70 13.70 -13.83
N SER A 44 -40.42 12.60 -14.49
CA SER A 44 -41.25 12.01 -15.53
C SER A 44 -42.60 11.54 -15.00
N VAL A 45 -43.53 11.25 -15.91
CA VAL A 45 -44.86 10.76 -15.53
C VAL A 45 -44.79 9.35 -14.90
N SER A 46 -43.77 8.54 -15.21
CA SER A 46 -43.58 7.21 -14.59
C SER A 46 -43.35 7.34 -13.09
N MET A 47 -42.54 8.29 -12.65
CA MET A 47 -42.34 8.59 -11.22
C MET A 47 -43.65 8.91 -10.50
N ALA A 48 -44.57 9.61 -11.16
CA ALA A 48 -45.86 9.99 -10.57
C ALA A 48 -46.91 8.88 -10.57
N ARG A 49 -46.78 7.86 -11.43
CA ARG A 49 -47.81 6.84 -11.66
C ARG A 49 -47.43 5.45 -11.18
N ASN A 50 -46.15 5.13 -11.23
CA ASN A 50 -45.63 3.87 -10.76
C ASN A 50 -45.48 3.96 -9.25
N HIS A 51 -45.69 2.82 -8.59
CA HIS A 51 -45.73 2.74 -7.13
C HIS A 51 -44.60 1.85 -6.64
N VAL A 52 -44.08 2.18 -5.47
CA VAL A 52 -43.26 1.25 -4.68
C VAL A 52 -44.17 0.19 -4.02
N PRO A 53 -43.63 -0.95 -3.56
CA PRO A 53 -44.41 -2.02 -2.92
C PRO A 53 -45.29 -1.56 -1.75
N GLU A 54 -44.89 -0.51 -1.03
CA GLU A 54 -45.60 0.08 0.11
C GLU A 54 -46.89 0.82 -0.28
N GLY A 55 -47.09 1.11 -1.57
CA GLY A 55 -48.29 1.75 -2.09
C GLY A 55 -48.21 3.27 -2.28
N GLU A 56 -47.07 3.88 -1.98
CA GLU A 56 -46.75 5.26 -2.37
C GLU A 56 -46.31 5.33 -3.84
N THR A 57 -46.43 6.49 -4.47
CA THR A 57 -45.83 6.70 -5.81
C THR A 57 -44.30 6.73 -5.69
N ARG A 58 -43.58 6.41 -6.78
CA ARG A 58 -42.12 6.56 -6.81
C ARG A 58 -41.70 8.02 -6.52
N TRP A 59 -42.44 9.02 -6.99
CA TRP A 59 -42.17 10.42 -6.65
C TRP A 59 -42.26 10.70 -5.14
N GLU A 60 -43.32 10.23 -4.49
CA GLU A 60 -43.48 10.44 -3.03
C GLU A 60 -42.41 9.66 -2.24
N ALA A 61 -42.08 8.44 -2.68
CA ALA A 61 -41.00 7.66 -2.11
C ALA A 61 -39.63 8.38 -2.22
N ALA A 62 -39.33 8.95 -3.39
CA ALA A 62 -38.11 9.73 -3.61
C ALA A 62 -38.07 11.00 -2.74
N LYS A 63 -39.20 11.71 -2.62
CA LYS A 63 -39.33 12.85 -1.72
C LYS A 63 -39.02 12.46 -0.27
N ILE A 64 -39.64 11.39 0.25
CA ILE A 64 -39.42 10.93 1.62
C ILE A 64 -37.94 10.59 1.86
N ALA A 65 -37.30 9.87 0.93
CA ALA A 65 -35.90 9.50 1.05
C ALA A 65 -34.96 10.72 0.98
N ILE A 66 -35.27 11.71 0.12
CA ILE A 66 -34.49 12.95 0.02
C ILE A 66 -34.63 13.78 1.30
N GLU A 67 -35.83 13.95 1.85
CA GLU A 67 -36.03 14.67 3.11
C GLU A 67 -35.22 14.06 4.27
N GLU A 68 -35.10 12.74 4.30
CA GLU A 68 -34.32 12.04 5.33
C GLU A 68 -32.82 12.32 5.22
N ILE A 69 -32.25 12.31 4.01
CA ILE A 69 -30.83 12.65 3.83
C ILE A 69 -30.56 14.13 4.06
N LEU A 70 -31.48 15.03 3.69
CA LEU A 70 -31.33 16.47 3.98
C LEU A 70 -31.31 16.71 5.48
N ALA A 71 -32.17 16.02 6.24
CA ALA A 71 -32.19 16.12 7.69
C ALA A 71 -30.93 15.54 8.35
N THR A 72 -30.33 14.51 7.75
CA THR A 72 -29.19 13.78 8.32
C THR A 72 -27.84 14.41 7.94
N PHE A 73 -27.69 14.88 6.71
CA PHE A 73 -26.39 15.26 6.12
C PHE A 73 -26.24 16.75 5.80
N SER A 74 -27.25 17.61 5.95
CA SER A 74 -27.13 19.05 5.60
C SER A 74 -26.04 19.82 6.37
N GLU A 75 -25.63 19.34 7.54
CA GLU A 75 -24.50 19.91 8.28
C GLU A 75 -23.13 19.46 7.74
N ARG A 76 -23.10 18.45 6.86
CA ARG A 76 -21.87 17.87 6.29
C ARG A 76 -21.77 18.03 4.77
N ILE A 77 -22.91 18.21 4.09
CA ILE A 77 -23.01 18.27 2.62
C ILE A 77 -23.83 19.49 2.23
N ASP A 78 -23.35 20.23 1.23
CA ASP A 78 -24.11 21.30 0.60
C ASP A 78 -24.92 20.73 -0.58
N PHE A 79 -26.21 20.49 -0.36
CA PHE A 79 -27.09 19.88 -1.36
C PHE A 79 -27.62 20.91 -2.36
N GLY A 80 -27.71 20.52 -3.63
CA GLY A 80 -28.48 21.19 -4.67
C GLY A 80 -29.52 20.25 -5.29
N LEU A 81 -30.46 20.81 -6.05
CA LEU A 81 -31.46 20.05 -6.78
C LEU A 81 -31.55 20.50 -8.24
N MET A 82 -31.38 19.54 -9.13
CA MET A 82 -31.74 19.58 -10.53
C MET A 82 -32.88 18.60 -10.76
N VAL A 83 -33.90 19.00 -11.51
CA VAL A 83 -34.99 18.09 -11.88
C VAL A 83 -35.16 18.02 -13.39
N PHE A 84 -35.60 16.86 -13.88
CA PHE A 84 -35.87 16.66 -15.30
C PHE A 84 -37.12 15.80 -15.51
N PRO A 85 -37.92 16.06 -16.54
CA PRO A 85 -37.80 17.16 -17.49
C PRO A 85 -38.25 18.47 -16.82
N TYR A 86 -37.72 19.61 -17.27
CA TYR A 86 -38.14 20.92 -16.77
C TYR A 86 -38.19 21.99 -17.89
N PRO A 87 -39.27 22.80 -18.00
CA PRO A 87 -40.46 22.79 -17.14
C PRO A 87 -41.39 21.62 -17.41
N ASP A 88 -41.34 21.03 -18.61
CA ASP A 88 -42.17 19.89 -18.98
C ASP A 88 -41.65 19.13 -20.21
N ARG A 89 -42.30 18.01 -20.51
CA ARG A 89 -42.12 17.21 -21.72
C ARG A 89 -40.73 16.63 -21.88
N CYS A 90 -40.03 17.07 -22.92
CA CYS A 90 -38.71 16.63 -23.33
C CYS A 90 -37.71 17.77 -23.24
N HIS A 91 -38.05 18.83 -22.50
CA HIS A 91 -37.07 19.85 -22.19
C HIS A 91 -36.00 19.24 -21.26
N PRO A 92 -34.74 19.62 -21.45
CA PRO A 92 -33.67 19.27 -20.53
C PRO A 92 -34.02 19.59 -19.08
N GLY A 93 -33.37 18.94 -18.14
CA GLY A 93 -33.49 19.31 -16.75
C GLY A 93 -32.96 20.71 -16.45
N ARG A 94 -33.28 21.21 -15.27
CA ARG A 94 -32.82 22.51 -14.80
C ARG A 94 -32.42 22.43 -13.32
N VAL A 95 -31.31 23.07 -12.97
CA VAL A 95 -30.95 23.34 -11.57
C VAL A 95 -31.97 24.33 -11.00
N VAL A 96 -32.80 23.82 -10.08
CA VAL A 96 -33.86 24.58 -9.41
C VAL A 96 -33.40 25.10 -8.04
N VAL A 97 -32.42 24.43 -7.44
CA VAL A 97 -31.71 24.87 -6.24
C VAL A 97 -30.22 24.62 -6.45
N GLU A 98 -29.40 25.65 -6.36
CA GLU A 98 -27.94 25.50 -6.42
C GLU A 98 -27.41 24.93 -5.09
N PRO A 99 -26.34 24.12 -5.09
CA PRO A 99 -25.65 23.72 -3.87
C PRO A 99 -25.21 24.93 -3.04
N GLY A 100 -25.41 24.86 -1.72
CA GLY A 100 -24.92 25.88 -0.79
C GLY A 100 -25.70 25.97 0.51
N VAL A 101 -25.38 27.01 1.29
CA VAL A 101 -25.92 27.22 2.64
C VAL A 101 -27.45 27.34 2.62
N ASP A 102 -28.11 26.64 3.55
CA ASP A 102 -29.56 26.64 3.77
C ASP A 102 -30.40 26.19 2.54
N SER A 103 -29.80 25.46 1.60
CA SER A 103 -30.48 24.96 0.39
C SER A 103 -31.56 23.92 0.70
N SER A 104 -31.42 23.15 1.78
CA SER A 104 -32.35 22.06 2.15
C SER A 104 -33.81 22.51 2.20
N ALA A 105 -34.09 23.69 2.78
CA ALA A 105 -35.46 24.20 2.85
C ALA A 105 -36.05 24.52 1.47
N ALA A 106 -35.24 25.03 0.54
CA ALA A 106 -35.65 25.31 -0.83
C ALA A 106 -35.87 24.02 -1.63
N ILE A 107 -35.08 22.98 -1.35
CA ILE A 107 -35.27 21.64 -1.93
C ILE A 107 -36.61 21.07 -1.45
N SER A 108 -36.86 21.06 -0.13
CA SER A 108 -38.12 20.59 0.44
C SER A 108 -39.33 21.32 -0.15
N GLU A 109 -39.27 22.65 -0.27
CA GLU A 109 -40.35 23.44 -0.88
C GLU A 109 -40.61 23.04 -2.35
N PHE A 110 -39.55 22.76 -3.12
CA PHE A 110 -39.68 22.36 -4.52
C PHE A 110 -40.29 20.97 -4.69
N LEU A 111 -39.95 20.02 -3.81
CA LEU A 111 -40.43 18.64 -3.87
C LEU A 111 -41.95 18.53 -3.62
N GLU A 112 -42.55 19.52 -2.95
CA GLU A 112 -44.01 19.61 -2.76
C GLU A 112 -44.78 19.97 -4.04
N ILE A 113 -44.09 20.45 -5.09
CA ILE A 113 -44.75 20.72 -6.37
C ILE A 113 -45.12 19.38 -7.01
N PRO A 114 -46.39 19.14 -7.42
CA PRO A 114 -46.79 17.87 -8.03
C PRO A 114 -46.28 17.73 -9.47
N ILE A 115 -46.09 16.48 -9.90
CA ILE A 115 -45.77 16.16 -11.31
C ILE A 115 -47.06 16.24 -12.15
N PRO A 116 -47.05 16.87 -13.33
CA PRO A 116 -48.17 16.81 -14.26
C PRO A 116 -48.53 15.36 -14.64
N ASP A 117 -49.82 15.05 -14.71
CA ASP A 117 -50.30 13.68 -14.98
C ASP A 117 -49.91 13.12 -16.35
N ARG A 118 -49.46 13.96 -17.30
CA ARG A 118 -49.13 13.57 -18.68
C ARG A 118 -48.05 14.48 -19.26
N GLY A 119 -47.31 13.92 -20.21
CA GLY A 119 -46.49 14.68 -21.13
C GLY A 119 -45.03 14.74 -20.74
N ASN A 120 -44.67 14.63 -19.45
CA ASN A 120 -43.28 14.58 -18.99
C ASN A 120 -42.63 13.23 -19.28
N TRP A 121 -41.52 13.28 -20.00
CA TRP A 121 -40.70 12.14 -20.43
C TRP A 121 -39.33 12.18 -19.74
N THR A 122 -38.39 11.33 -20.14
CA THR A 122 -37.14 11.09 -19.39
C THR A 122 -35.92 11.45 -20.25
N PRO A 123 -35.63 12.75 -20.47
CA PRO A 123 -34.51 13.22 -21.29
C PRO A 123 -33.20 13.26 -20.49
N ILE A 124 -32.66 12.10 -20.11
CA ILE A 124 -31.43 11.97 -19.31
C ILE A 124 -30.24 12.62 -20.04
N ALA A 125 -30.04 12.33 -21.33
CA ALA A 125 -28.88 12.80 -22.09
C ALA A 125 -28.76 14.33 -22.07
N SER A 126 -29.82 15.02 -22.51
CA SER A 126 -29.84 16.48 -22.53
C SER A 126 -29.82 17.10 -21.12
N THR A 127 -30.32 16.38 -20.11
CA THR A 127 -30.23 16.81 -18.71
C THR A 127 -28.79 16.77 -18.21
N LEU A 128 -28.06 15.70 -18.51
CA LEU A 128 -26.65 15.61 -18.16
C LEU A 128 -25.80 16.65 -18.93
N GLU A 129 -26.14 16.97 -20.17
CA GLU A 129 -25.52 18.08 -20.92
C GLU A 129 -25.74 19.45 -20.24
N GLU A 130 -26.94 19.70 -19.70
CA GLU A 130 -27.19 20.91 -18.91
C GLU A 130 -26.45 20.89 -17.57
N ALA A 131 -26.26 19.72 -16.95
CA ALA A 131 -25.42 19.58 -15.77
C ALA A 131 -23.94 19.90 -16.09
N VAL A 132 -23.41 19.42 -17.22
CA VAL A 132 -22.07 19.79 -17.73
C VAL A 132 -21.97 21.30 -17.88
N THR A 133 -22.99 21.91 -18.50
CA THR A 133 -23.05 23.36 -18.69
C THR A 133 -23.03 24.10 -17.35
N PHE A 134 -23.82 23.66 -16.37
CA PHE A 134 -23.85 24.21 -15.02
C PHE A 134 -22.48 24.15 -14.34
N PHE A 135 -21.87 22.98 -14.24
CA PHE A 135 -20.57 22.82 -13.57
C PHE A 135 -19.41 23.50 -14.31
N SER A 136 -19.49 23.65 -15.63
CA SER A 136 -18.50 24.43 -16.38
C SER A 136 -18.51 25.93 -16.06
N GLN A 137 -19.65 26.45 -15.60
CA GLN A 137 -19.86 27.87 -15.29
C GLN A 137 -19.76 28.17 -13.79
N SER A 138 -19.99 27.16 -12.95
CA SER A 138 -20.00 27.25 -11.50
C SER A 138 -18.77 26.52 -10.93
N PRO A 139 -17.64 27.22 -10.73
CA PRO A 139 -16.50 26.60 -10.06
C PRO A 139 -16.90 26.20 -8.63
N PRO A 140 -16.33 25.10 -8.09
CA PRO A 140 -16.61 24.69 -6.72
C PRO A 140 -16.34 25.83 -5.74
N LEU A 141 -17.14 25.91 -4.67
CA LEU A 141 -16.95 26.92 -3.65
C LEU A 141 -15.53 26.81 -3.05
N PRO A 142 -14.88 27.92 -2.68
CA PRO A 142 -13.57 27.86 -2.04
C PRO A 142 -13.62 27.02 -0.76
N GLY A 143 -12.91 25.89 -0.74
CA GLY A 143 -12.97 24.91 0.36
C GLY A 143 -14.10 23.89 0.23
N SER A 144 -14.51 23.55 -1.01
CA SER A 144 -15.39 22.41 -1.29
C SER A 144 -14.54 21.15 -1.50
N ALA A 145 -14.86 20.07 -0.77
CA ALA A 145 -14.14 18.79 -0.81
C ALA A 145 -14.36 17.99 -2.12
N GLY A 146 -15.10 18.54 -3.08
CA GLY A 146 -15.37 17.93 -4.38
C GLY A 146 -16.80 18.19 -4.83
N ILE A 147 -17.05 17.93 -6.12
CA ILE A 147 -18.39 18.06 -6.70
C ILE A 147 -18.91 16.67 -7.01
N HIS A 148 -20.09 16.38 -6.50
CA HIS A 148 -20.81 15.13 -6.72
C HIS A 148 -22.16 15.41 -7.36
N ALA A 149 -22.61 14.50 -8.21
CA ALA A 149 -23.96 14.50 -8.74
C ALA A 149 -24.60 13.13 -8.50
N ILE A 150 -25.89 13.09 -8.19
CA ILE A 150 -26.62 11.82 -7.98
C ILE A 150 -27.79 11.79 -8.95
N LEU A 151 -27.68 10.99 -10.00
CA LEU A 151 -28.78 10.73 -10.94
C LEU A 151 -29.74 9.71 -10.33
N ILE A 152 -31.01 10.09 -10.18
CA ILE A 152 -32.08 9.22 -9.69
C ILE A 152 -33.14 9.14 -10.77
N THR A 153 -33.35 7.97 -11.36
CA THR A 153 -34.34 7.76 -12.43
C THR A 153 -35.02 6.40 -12.35
N ASP A 154 -36.29 6.35 -12.76
CA ASP A 154 -37.08 5.12 -12.84
C ASP A 154 -37.28 4.61 -14.27
N GLY A 155 -36.62 5.25 -15.24
CA GLY A 155 -36.89 5.10 -16.66
C GLY A 155 -35.64 4.95 -17.52
N GLU A 156 -35.89 4.66 -18.80
CA GLU A 156 -34.90 4.71 -19.87
C GLU A 156 -34.83 6.12 -20.50
N GLU A 157 -33.74 6.41 -21.23
CA GLU A 157 -33.65 7.59 -22.07
C GLU A 157 -34.80 7.59 -23.08
N TRP A 158 -35.77 8.48 -22.89
CA TRP A 158 -36.98 8.45 -23.68
C TRP A 158 -37.59 9.83 -23.87
N CYS A 159 -37.86 10.16 -25.12
CA CYS A 159 -38.56 11.36 -25.51
C CYS A 159 -39.50 11.10 -26.68
N TYR A 160 -40.60 11.87 -26.79
CA TYR A 160 -41.52 11.73 -27.92
C TYR A 160 -41.22 12.74 -29.04
N PRO A 161 -41.09 12.31 -30.30
CA PRO A 161 -41.04 10.91 -30.76
C PRO A 161 -39.73 10.21 -30.38
N TYR A 162 -39.80 8.93 -30.05
CA TYR A 162 -38.63 8.16 -29.62
C TYR A 162 -37.67 7.91 -30.79
N ASP A 163 -36.39 8.17 -30.57
CA ASP A 163 -35.31 7.85 -31.48
C ASP A 163 -34.40 6.78 -30.83
N PRO A 164 -34.37 5.54 -31.34
CA PRO A 164 -33.50 4.50 -30.77
C PRO A 164 -32.01 4.79 -30.92
N ALA A 165 -31.61 5.73 -31.78
CA ALA A 165 -30.22 6.14 -31.92
C ALA A 165 -29.70 6.87 -30.66
N THR A 166 -30.58 7.51 -29.88
CA THR A 166 -30.20 8.35 -28.74
C THR A 166 -30.10 7.58 -27.42
N ARG A 167 -30.45 6.29 -27.41
CA ARG A 167 -30.45 5.44 -26.19
C ARG A 167 -29.14 5.52 -25.40
N PHE A 168 -28.00 5.64 -26.08
CA PHE A 168 -26.67 5.62 -25.46
C PHE A 168 -26.06 7.00 -25.25
N ASP A 169 -26.71 8.08 -25.71
CA ASP A 169 -26.23 9.46 -25.58
C ASP A 169 -25.96 9.88 -24.12
N PRO A 170 -26.72 9.42 -23.09
CA PRO A 170 -26.41 9.75 -21.70
C PRO A 170 -24.99 9.36 -21.25
N ILE A 171 -24.41 8.32 -21.86
CA ILE A 171 -23.07 7.83 -21.51
C ILE A 171 -21.99 8.85 -21.90
N SER A 172 -22.15 9.53 -23.05
CA SER A 172 -21.22 10.61 -23.44
C SER A 172 -21.28 11.79 -22.48
N SER A 173 -22.48 12.25 -22.13
CA SER A 173 -22.68 13.38 -21.22
C SER A 173 -22.14 13.07 -19.81
N ALA A 174 -22.27 11.82 -19.36
CA ALA A 174 -21.68 11.36 -18.11
C ALA A 174 -20.15 11.45 -18.11
N ARG A 175 -19.48 11.05 -19.21
CA ARG A 175 -18.02 11.20 -19.34
C ARG A 175 -17.58 12.66 -19.28
N GLU A 176 -18.33 13.56 -19.92
CA GLU A 176 -18.02 15.00 -19.88
C GLU A 176 -18.11 15.57 -18.44
N LEU A 177 -19.04 15.09 -17.61
CA LEU A 177 -19.08 15.45 -16.18
C LEU A 177 -17.81 15.01 -15.44
N VAL A 178 -17.32 13.80 -15.70
CA VAL A 178 -16.07 13.29 -15.10
C VAL A 178 -14.87 14.11 -15.54
N GLU A 179 -14.82 14.54 -16.80
CA GLU A 179 -13.75 15.41 -17.31
C GLU A 179 -13.71 16.78 -16.61
N LEU A 180 -14.85 17.23 -16.06
CA LEU A 180 -14.95 18.42 -15.21
C LEU A 180 -14.61 18.14 -13.74
N GLY A 181 -14.29 16.89 -13.37
CA GLY A 181 -14.00 16.48 -11.99
C GLY A 181 -15.26 16.22 -11.14
N VAL A 182 -16.41 16.01 -11.78
CA VAL A 182 -17.67 15.66 -11.09
C VAL A 182 -17.77 14.15 -10.93
N PHE A 183 -18.00 13.69 -9.70
CA PHE A 183 -18.30 12.29 -9.41
C PHE A 183 -19.81 12.03 -9.57
N LEU A 184 -20.20 11.42 -10.68
CA LEU A 184 -21.61 11.13 -10.98
C LEU A 184 -22.03 9.74 -10.47
N HIS A 185 -22.79 9.71 -9.39
CA HIS A 185 -23.43 8.52 -8.85
C HIS A 185 -24.78 8.25 -9.54
N VAL A 186 -25.16 6.98 -9.64
CA VAL A 186 -26.39 6.57 -10.34
C VAL A 186 -27.24 5.67 -9.46
N ILE A 187 -28.52 6.03 -9.32
CA ILE A 187 -29.55 5.25 -8.66
C ILE A 187 -30.64 4.91 -9.69
N GLY A 188 -30.82 3.61 -9.93
CA GLY A 188 -31.93 3.09 -10.73
C GLY A 188 -33.07 2.70 -9.81
N PHE A 189 -34.21 3.39 -9.94
CA PHE A 189 -35.30 3.30 -8.99
C PHE A 189 -36.52 2.52 -9.53
N GLY A 190 -37.03 1.60 -8.73
CA GLY A 190 -38.23 0.81 -8.99
C GLY A 190 -38.05 -0.40 -9.89
N GLY A 191 -36.86 -0.60 -10.48
CA GLY A 191 -36.49 -1.76 -11.31
C GLY A 191 -37.21 -1.82 -12.66
N GLU A 192 -38.54 -1.93 -12.67
CA GLU A 192 -39.34 -1.91 -13.89
C GLU A 192 -39.27 -0.54 -14.58
N GLY A 193 -38.91 -0.54 -15.87
CA GLY A 193 -38.77 0.66 -16.69
C GLY A 193 -37.33 1.20 -16.77
N VAL A 194 -36.44 0.73 -15.91
CA VAL A 194 -35.02 1.12 -15.87
C VAL A 194 -34.23 0.43 -16.98
N ASP A 195 -33.48 1.20 -17.76
CA ASP A 195 -32.49 0.66 -18.70
C ASP A 195 -31.19 0.34 -17.95
N ALA A 196 -31.16 -0.85 -17.33
CA ALA A 196 -30.04 -1.27 -16.49
C ALA A 196 -28.70 -1.24 -17.24
N PHE A 197 -28.68 -1.64 -18.53
CA PHE A 197 -27.46 -1.61 -19.32
C PHE A 197 -26.91 -0.18 -19.48
N VAL A 198 -27.77 0.80 -19.80
CA VAL A 198 -27.33 2.20 -19.92
C VAL A 198 -26.88 2.75 -18.57
N LEU A 199 -27.64 2.51 -17.48
CA LEU A 199 -27.25 2.99 -16.15
C LEU A 199 -25.94 2.34 -15.65
N ASN A 200 -25.72 1.07 -15.93
CA ASN A 200 -24.45 0.38 -15.63
C ASN A 200 -23.28 1.03 -16.36
N GLN A 201 -23.47 1.35 -17.64
CA GLN A 201 -22.45 2.04 -18.43
C GLN A 201 -22.20 3.46 -17.92
N ILE A 202 -23.23 4.22 -17.53
CA ILE A 202 -23.06 5.55 -16.91
C ILE A 202 -22.24 5.43 -15.63
N ALA A 203 -22.61 4.53 -14.71
CA ALA A 203 -21.90 4.33 -13.44
C ALA A 203 -20.44 3.88 -13.67
N TRP A 204 -20.22 3.00 -14.64
CA TRP A 204 -18.88 2.50 -15.02
C TRP A 204 -17.98 3.63 -15.54
N GLU A 205 -18.48 4.40 -16.50
CA GLU A 205 -17.74 5.53 -17.09
C GLU A 205 -17.55 6.69 -16.10
N SER A 206 -18.44 6.80 -15.10
CA SER A 206 -18.36 7.80 -14.03
C SER A 206 -17.34 7.45 -12.94
N GLY A 207 -16.86 6.20 -12.91
CA GLY A 207 -15.92 5.74 -11.88
C GLY A 207 -16.52 5.55 -10.48
N THR A 208 -17.84 5.73 -10.32
CA THR A 208 -18.58 5.57 -9.05
C THR A 208 -19.32 4.23 -8.99
N TYR A 209 -18.88 3.24 -9.77
CA TYR A 209 -19.51 1.93 -9.84
C TYR A 209 -19.29 1.10 -8.57
N LYS A 210 -20.24 0.22 -8.25
CA LYS A 210 -20.10 -0.73 -7.13
C LYS A 210 -18.97 -1.75 -7.38
N ALA A 211 -18.16 -2.01 -6.36
CA ALA A 211 -17.09 -3.01 -6.45
C ALA A 211 -17.64 -4.41 -6.81
N GLY A 212 -16.99 -5.08 -7.77
CA GLY A 212 -17.39 -6.42 -8.23
C GLY A 212 -18.62 -6.46 -9.13
N CYS A 213 -19.10 -5.32 -9.61
CA CYS A 213 -20.22 -5.25 -10.55
C CYS A 213 -19.86 -5.73 -11.98
N ASN A 214 -20.89 -5.96 -12.78
CA ASN A 214 -20.79 -6.29 -14.21
C ASN A 214 -21.34 -5.13 -15.06
N PRO A 215 -20.48 -4.39 -15.80
CA PRO A 215 -20.94 -3.25 -16.61
C PRO A 215 -21.82 -3.67 -17.81
N PHE A 216 -21.78 -4.94 -18.21
CA PHE A 216 -22.60 -5.48 -19.30
C PHE A 216 -23.92 -6.11 -18.84
N GLN A 217 -24.26 -5.98 -17.55
CA GLN A 217 -25.53 -6.45 -17.02
C GLN A 217 -26.70 -5.66 -17.61
N ASP A 218 -27.79 -6.36 -17.98
CA ASP A 218 -28.99 -5.76 -18.57
C ASP A 218 -30.27 -5.99 -17.74
N ASP A 219 -30.19 -6.80 -16.68
CA ASP A 219 -31.29 -7.05 -15.76
C ASP A 219 -31.31 -6.02 -14.61
N PRO A 220 -32.35 -5.17 -14.51
CA PRO A 220 -32.45 -4.17 -13.45
C PRO A 220 -32.63 -4.75 -12.04
N PHE A 221 -32.93 -6.06 -11.92
CA PHE A 221 -33.04 -6.78 -10.64
C PHE A 221 -31.77 -7.55 -10.27
N ALA A 222 -30.75 -7.55 -11.12
CA ALA A 222 -29.51 -8.25 -10.83
C ALA A 222 -28.73 -7.58 -9.69
N SER A 223 -28.13 -8.41 -8.82
CA SER A 223 -27.35 -7.93 -7.67
C SER A 223 -25.99 -7.34 -8.05
N ASP A 224 -25.48 -7.70 -9.23
CA ASP A 224 -24.19 -7.27 -9.77
C ASP A 224 -24.29 -6.05 -10.70
N ASN A 225 -25.41 -5.31 -10.66
CA ASN A 225 -25.49 -3.98 -11.25
C ASN A 225 -24.47 -3.02 -10.63
N CYS A 226 -23.85 -2.20 -11.49
CA CYS A 226 -22.85 -1.20 -11.17
C CYS A 226 -23.43 0.06 -10.54
N TYR A 227 -24.66 0.43 -10.90
CA TYR A 227 -25.41 1.49 -10.23
C TYR A 227 -26.07 0.99 -8.94
N HIS A 228 -26.57 1.90 -8.11
CA HIS A 228 -27.31 1.56 -6.89
C HIS A 228 -28.76 1.21 -7.22
N ASN A 229 -29.14 -0.05 -7.02
CA ASN A 229 -30.53 -0.49 -7.18
C ASN A 229 -31.36 -0.03 -5.98
N ALA A 230 -32.48 0.62 -6.25
CA ALA A 230 -33.52 0.89 -5.26
C ALA A 230 -34.85 0.36 -5.78
N PHE A 231 -35.57 -0.44 -4.99
CA PHE A 231 -36.84 -1.03 -5.39
C PHE A 231 -38.02 -0.48 -4.59
N ASP A 232 -37.72 0.12 -3.44
CA ASP A 232 -38.66 0.63 -2.46
C ASP A 232 -38.04 1.85 -1.74
N ILE A 233 -38.78 2.40 -0.77
CA ILE A 233 -38.36 3.57 -0.01
C ILE A 233 -37.07 3.28 0.79
N GLU A 234 -36.98 2.11 1.40
CA GLU A 234 -35.87 1.79 2.32
C GLU A 234 -34.57 1.56 1.54
N THR A 235 -34.62 0.81 0.44
CA THR A 235 -33.46 0.64 -0.45
C THR A 235 -33.03 1.93 -1.14
N LEU A 236 -33.94 2.87 -1.40
CA LEU A 236 -33.58 4.20 -1.89
C LEU A 236 -32.86 5.03 -0.82
N LYS A 237 -33.32 4.98 0.43
CA LYS A 237 -32.65 5.63 1.56
C LYS A 237 -31.25 5.04 1.77
N GLU A 238 -31.14 3.72 1.80
CA GLU A 238 -29.85 3.03 1.93
C GLU A 238 -28.88 3.45 0.81
N ALA A 239 -29.36 3.52 -0.44
CA ALA A 239 -28.53 3.97 -1.56
C ALA A 239 -28.04 5.42 -1.38
N LEU A 240 -28.94 6.34 -1.01
CA LEU A 240 -28.59 7.75 -0.79
C LEU A 240 -27.69 7.94 0.43
N GLU A 241 -27.90 7.19 1.51
CA GLU A 241 -27.07 7.21 2.71
C GLU A 241 -25.65 6.71 2.40
N VAL A 242 -25.52 5.57 1.71
CA VAL A 242 -24.21 5.02 1.30
C VAL A 242 -23.46 6.00 0.43
N ILE A 243 -24.13 6.62 -0.55
CA ILE A 243 -23.50 7.64 -1.40
C ILE A 243 -23.09 8.85 -0.55
N SER A 244 -23.96 9.35 0.33
CA SER A 244 -23.69 10.54 1.16
C SER A 244 -22.50 10.31 2.11
N LEU A 245 -22.43 9.15 2.75
CA LEU A 245 -21.28 8.74 3.56
C LEU A 245 -20.00 8.73 2.72
N HIS A 246 -20.02 8.08 1.55
CA HIS A 246 -18.84 8.07 0.67
C HIS A 246 -18.45 9.46 0.15
N THR A 247 -19.40 10.37 -0.08
CA THR A 247 -19.07 11.75 -0.49
C THR A 247 -18.37 12.54 0.61
N THR A 248 -18.52 12.11 1.86
CA THR A 248 -17.93 12.72 3.04
C THR A 248 -16.74 11.91 3.57
N ASP A 249 -16.25 10.90 2.84
CA ASP A 249 -15.12 10.08 3.29
C ASP A 249 -13.89 10.94 3.60
N GLU A 250 -13.31 10.70 4.78
CA GLU A 250 -12.10 11.36 5.24
C GLU A 250 -10.93 11.18 4.27
N ARG A 251 -10.15 12.25 4.11
CA ARG A 251 -8.94 12.28 3.31
C ARG A 251 -7.78 12.70 4.19
N CYS A 252 -6.60 12.14 3.90
CA CYS A 252 -5.40 12.48 4.64
C CYS A 252 -4.82 13.81 4.15
N ASP A 253 -5.46 14.92 4.51
CA ASP A 253 -5.12 16.28 4.04
C ASP A 253 -5.18 17.36 5.14
N ALA A 254 -5.35 16.95 6.41
CA ALA A 254 -5.48 17.84 7.57
C ALA A 254 -6.75 18.72 7.56
N VAL A 255 -7.75 18.31 6.79
CA VAL A 255 -9.09 18.89 6.72
C VAL A 255 -10.08 17.89 7.35
N ASP A 256 -11.17 18.42 7.90
CA ASP A 256 -12.32 17.65 8.37
C ASP A 256 -13.29 17.56 7.18
N ASN A 257 -13.23 16.44 6.45
CA ASN A 257 -13.95 16.22 5.19
C ASN A 257 -15.38 15.69 5.43
N ASP A 258 -15.59 15.05 6.57
CA ASP A 258 -16.88 14.49 6.98
C ASP A 258 -17.66 15.39 7.96
N CYS A 259 -17.01 16.47 8.42
CA CYS A 259 -17.52 17.49 9.31
C CYS A 259 -18.02 16.93 10.66
N ASP A 260 -17.41 15.84 11.15
CA ASP A 260 -17.71 15.24 12.45
C ASP A 260 -16.90 15.85 13.61
N THR A 261 -16.05 16.85 13.33
CA THR A 261 -15.13 17.57 14.23
C THR A 261 -13.80 16.88 14.54
N LEU A 262 -13.59 15.68 14.00
CA LEU A 262 -12.30 15.01 14.00
C LEU A 262 -11.57 15.35 12.68
N ILE A 263 -10.26 15.12 12.65
CA ILE A 263 -9.43 15.43 11.47
C ILE A 263 -8.66 14.15 11.16
N ASP A 264 -8.73 13.71 9.91
CA ASP A 264 -8.02 12.54 9.36
C ASP A 264 -8.19 11.25 10.20
N GLU A 265 -9.35 11.03 10.83
CA GLU A 265 -9.54 9.90 11.73
C GLU A 265 -9.78 8.57 10.99
N ASN A 266 -9.36 7.47 11.62
CA ASN A 266 -9.50 6.10 11.10
C ASN A 266 -8.90 5.84 9.70
N LEU A 267 -8.09 6.76 9.17
CA LEU A 267 -7.42 6.60 7.89
C LEU A 267 -6.18 5.71 8.01
N THR A 268 -6.17 4.64 7.22
CA THR A 268 -5.03 3.73 7.07
C THR A 268 -4.80 3.41 5.60
N ARG A 269 -3.54 3.22 5.21
CA ARG A 269 -3.21 2.73 3.86
C ARG A 269 -2.03 1.78 3.89
N GLU A 270 -1.89 0.98 2.84
CA GLU A 270 -0.72 0.13 2.66
C GLU A 270 0.54 0.96 2.42
N CYS A 271 1.64 0.52 3.00
CA CYS A 271 2.97 1.07 2.78
C CYS A 271 3.96 -0.07 2.50
N THR A 272 5.10 0.25 1.91
CA THR A 272 6.12 -0.74 1.55
C THR A 272 7.50 -0.31 2.02
N SER A 273 8.31 -1.30 2.37
CA SER A 273 9.74 -1.18 2.63
C SER A 273 10.49 -2.22 1.78
N PRO A 274 11.83 -2.18 1.74
CA PRO A 274 12.61 -3.25 1.13
C PRO A 274 12.36 -4.64 1.75
N CYS A 275 11.88 -4.70 2.99
CA CYS A 275 11.64 -5.94 3.72
C CYS A 275 10.19 -6.46 3.65
N GLY A 276 9.29 -5.75 2.97
CA GLY A 276 7.91 -6.20 2.80
C GLY A 276 6.90 -5.07 2.83
N THR A 277 5.67 -5.41 3.19
CA THR A 277 4.55 -4.49 3.26
C THR A 277 4.13 -4.24 4.70
N GLY A 278 3.42 -3.15 4.92
CA GLY A 278 2.81 -2.81 6.19
C GLY A 278 1.67 -1.83 5.96
N VAL A 279 1.24 -1.22 7.04
CA VAL A 279 0.19 -0.20 7.07
C VAL A 279 0.72 1.04 7.77
N GLU A 280 0.40 2.20 7.23
CA GLU A 280 0.61 3.50 7.85
C GLU A 280 -0.73 4.18 8.14
N ARG A 281 -0.72 5.08 9.14
CA ARG A 281 -1.89 5.83 9.58
C ARG A 281 -1.77 7.28 9.15
N CYS A 282 -2.89 7.93 8.88
CA CYS A 282 -2.86 9.38 8.71
C CYS A 282 -2.79 10.08 10.07
N GLN A 283 -2.01 11.16 10.14
CA GLN A 283 -2.05 12.10 11.24
C GLN A 283 -1.70 13.50 10.72
N ASN A 284 -2.67 14.44 10.79
CA ASN A 284 -2.52 15.84 10.36
C ASN A 284 -2.02 15.97 8.90
N GLY A 285 -2.70 15.30 7.97
CA GLY A 285 -2.41 15.35 6.53
C GLY A 285 -1.13 14.64 6.11
N ALA A 286 -0.52 13.87 7.01
CA ALA A 286 0.68 13.11 6.74
C ALA A 286 0.50 11.64 7.11
N TRP A 287 0.91 10.75 6.20
CA TRP A 287 0.99 9.33 6.47
C TRP A 287 2.25 9.02 7.28
N ILE A 288 2.07 8.35 8.42
CA ILE A 288 3.14 8.09 9.39
C ILE A 288 3.08 6.66 9.92
N ASP A 289 4.16 6.25 10.60
CA ASP A 289 4.26 4.98 11.32
C ASP A 289 3.99 3.75 10.45
N CYS A 290 4.56 3.71 9.25
CA CYS A 290 4.54 2.51 8.41
C CYS A 290 5.06 1.30 9.18
N THR A 291 4.20 0.29 9.34
CA THR A 291 4.50 -0.95 10.07
C THR A 291 5.29 -1.98 9.26
N ALA A 292 5.68 -1.64 8.02
CA ALA A 292 6.49 -2.52 7.19
C ALA A 292 7.84 -2.79 7.88
N PRO A 293 8.37 -4.03 7.85
CA PRO A 293 9.62 -4.34 8.53
C PRO A 293 10.75 -3.43 8.02
N LEU A 294 11.58 -2.93 8.93
CA LEU A 294 12.75 -2.14 8.56
C LEU A 294 13.95 -3.07 8.39
N ARG A 295 14.95 -2.59 7.65
CA ARG A 295 16.24 -3.28 7.53
C ARG A 295 16.87 -3.42 8.91
N SER A 296 17.28 -4.63 9.28
CA SER A 296 18.14 -4.85 10.45
C SER A 296 19.61 -5.01 10.04
N GLU A 297 20.49 -5.25 11.01
CA GLU A 297 21.82 -5.77 10.70
C GLU A 297 21.71 -7.20 10.17
N GLU A 298 22.62 -7.57 9.27
CA GLU A 298 22.68 -8.92 8.71
C GLU A 298 23.22 -9.89 9.76
N ILE A 299 22.57 -11.03 9.92
CA ILE A 299 23.07 -12.12 10.76
C ILE A 299 23.10 -13.40 9.92
N CYS A 300 24.14 -14.21 10.10
CA CYS A 300 24.35 -15.41 9.29
C CYS A 300 23.36 -16.52 9.69
N ASN A 301 22.13 -16.42 9.21
CA ASN A 301 21.01 -17.28 9.60
C ASN A 301 20.30 -17.92 8.40
N GLY A 302 20.78 -17.66 7.17
CA GLY A 302 20.17 -18.15 5.93
C GLY A 302 19.01 -17.29 5.41
N LYS A 303 18.86 -16.06 5.90
CA LYS A 303 17.86 -15.08 5.45
C LYS A 303 18.55 -13.75 5.15
N ASP A 304 17.92 -12.95 4.31
CA ASP A 304 18.32 -11.56 4.04
C ASP A 304 17.64 -10.67 5.10
N ASP A 305 18.30 -10.49 6.24
CA ASP A 305 17.73 -9.78 7.39
C ASP A 305 17.72 -8.26 7.16
N ASN A 306 18.65 -7.76 6.36
CA ASN A 306 18.71 -6.34 6.02
C ASN A 306 17.99 -5.99 4.70
N CYS A 307 17.42 -6.97 4.02
CA CYS A 307 16.59 -6.83 2.84
C CYS A 307 17.30 -6.02 1.74
N ASN A 308 18.54 -6.38 1.44
CA ASN A 308 19.35 -5.79 0.39
C ASN A 308 19.32 -6.61 -0.92
N GLY A 309 18.69 -7.79 -0.90
CA GLY A 309 18.59 -8.72 -2.03
C GLY A 309 19.66 -9.82 -2.04
N THR A 310 20.55 -9.87 -1.06
CA THR A 310 21.55 -10.93 -0.87
C THR A 310 21.34 -11.61 0.48
N ILE A 311 21.47 -12.93 0.51
CA ILE A 311 21.36 -13.70 1.75
C ILE A 311 22.76 -13.82 2.37
N ASP A 312 22.87 -13.53 3.67
CA ASP A 312 24.07 -13.72 4.50
C ASP A 312 25.33 -13.01 3.94
N GLU A 313 25.25 -11.75 3.51
CA GLU A 313 26.47 -11.06 3.04
C GLU A 313 27.47 -10.73 4.16
N ASN A 314 28.75 -10.71 3.81
CA ASN A 314 29.87 -10.52 4.75
C ASN A 314 29.97 -11.60 5.86
N CYS A 315 29.25 -12.71 5.73
CA CYS A 315 29.38 -13.87 6.60
C CYS A 315 30.64 -14.69 6.26
N PRO A 316 31.37 -15.21 7.27
CA PRO A 316 32.55 -16.05 7.05
C PRO A 316 32.21 -17.41 6.42
N CYS A 317 30.96 -17.89 6.62
CA CYS A 317 30.41 -19.13 6.09
C CYS A 317 28.88 -19.12 6.26
N ILE A 318 28.18 -20.07 5.61
CA ILE A 318 26.71 -20.19 5.71
C ILE A 318 26.35 -21.05 6.92
N ALA A 319 25.42 -20.60 7.76
CA ALA A 319 25.05 -21.34 8.98
C ALA A 319 24.62 -22.80 8.67
N GLY A 320 25.21 -23.75 9.39
CA GLY A 320 24.98 -25.19 9.19
C GLY A 320 25.84 -25.84 8.10
N GLU A 321 26.60 -25.06 7.33
CA GLU A 321 27.62 -25.59 6.42
C GLU A 321 28.67 -26.38 7.20
N LYS A 322 29.23 -27.43 6.57
CA LYS A 322 30.25 -28.29 7.17
C LYS A 322 31.46 -28.36 6.27
N GLN A 323 32.65 -28.26 6.86
CA GLN A 323 33.91 -28.46 6.15
C GLN A 323 34.81 -29.43 6.91
N GLU A 324 35.64 -30.16 6.17
CA GLU A 324 36.72 -30.96 6.75
C GLU A 324 37.83 -30.05 7.25
N CYS A 325 38.49 -30.48 8.33
CA CYS A 325 39.58 -29.75 8.94
C CYS A 325 40.63 -30.74 9.47
N GLY A 326 41.89 -30.29 9.53
CA GLY A 326 43.03 -31.17 9.87
C GLY A 326 43.55 -31.97 8.67
N THR A 327 44.33 -33.02 8.93
CA THR A 327 44.94 -33.90 7.91
C THR A 327 44.72 -35.36 8.29
N ASN A 328 44.79 -36.25 7.30
CA ASN A 328 44.69 -37.70 7.49
C ASN A 328 46.02 -38.40 7.13
N ILE A 329 47.14 -37.75 7.44
CA ILE A 329 48.50 -38.24 7.23
C ILE A 329 49.02 -38.79 8.56
N GLY A 330 49.73 -39.93 8.50
CA GLY A 330 50.30 -40.56 9.68
C GLY A 330 49.24 -40.91 10.71
N GLU A 331 49.46 -40.44 11.93
CA GLU A 331 48.55 -40.63 13.06
C GLU A 331 47.45 -39.56 13.17
N CYS A 332 47.50 -38.50 12.36
CA CYS A 332 46.47 -37.48 12.35
C CYS A 332 45.16 -38.00 11.75
N LYS A 333 44.06 -37.39 12.19
CA LYS A 333 42.72 -37.65 11.65
C LYS A 333 42.05 -36.34 11.33
N THR A 334 41.35 -36.32 10.20
CA THR A 334 40.46 -35.20 9.85
C THR A 334 39.28 -35.14 10.81
N GLY A 335 38.87 -33.91 11.14
CA GLY A 335 37.63 -33.61 11.84
C GLY A 335 36.65 -32.84 10.95
N ILE A 336 35.56 -32.38 11.55
CA ILE A 336 34.55 -31.55 10.88
C ILE A 336 34.36 -30.25 11.67
N GLN A 337 34.35 -29.11 10.98
CA GLN A 337 33.82 -27.85 11.50
C GLN A 337 32.40 -27.65 10.98
N THR A 338 31.53 -27.12 11.83
CA THR A 338 30.19 -26.68 11.44
C THR A 338 30.13 -25.16 11.57
N CYS A 339 29.61 -24.49 10.56
CA CYS A 339 29.44 -23.04 10.58
C CYS A 339 28.27 -22.65 11.49
N SER A 340 28.50 -21.63 12.32
CA SER A 340 27.52 -20.98 13.17
C SER A 340 27.47 -19.49 12.87
N PRO A 341 26.50 -18.72 13.42
CA PRO A 341 26.47 -17.27 13.26
C PRO A 341 27.75 -16.56 13.73
N GLU A 342 28.55 -17.17 14.62
CA GLU A 342 29.83 -16.65 15.09
C GLU A 342 31.04 -17.11 14.24
N GLY A 343 30.81 -17.92 13.19
CA GLY A 343 31.83 -18.51 12.33
C GLY A 343 31.99 -20.03 12.49
N TRP A 344 33.08 -20.57 11.93
CA TRP A 344 33.40 -22.00 12.00
C TRP A 344 33.65 -22.47 13.44
N SER A 345 33.02 -23.59 13.83
CA SER A 345 33.24 -24.22 15.13
C SER A 345 34.68 -24.70 15.32
N VAL A 346 34.99 -25.23 16.51
CA VAL A 346 36.18 -26.08 16.67
C VAL A 346 36.10 -27.29 15.74
N CYS A 347 37.26 -27.80 15.33
CA CYS A 347 37.38 -28.97 14.48
C CYS A 347 37.08 -30.24 15.30
N GLU A 348 35.84 -30.71 15.27
CA GLU A 348 35.41 -31.86 16.06
C GLU A 348 35.90 -33.17 15.43
N GLY A 349 36.48 -34.05 16.25
CA GLY A 349 36.96 -35.37 15.82
C GLY A 349 38.36 -35.40 15.21
N ALA A 350 39.02 -34.24 15.04
CA ALA A 350 40.40 -34.22 14.56
C ALA A 350 41.39 -34.73 15.60
N LYS A 351 42.40 -35.47 15.12
CA LYS A 351 43.65 -35.74 15.86
C LYS A 351 44.74 -34.88 15.22
N TRP A 352 45.30 -33.97 16.01
CA TRP A 352 46.31 -33.02 15.57
C TRP A 352 47.72 -33.61 15.63
N ALA A 353 48.63 -32.98 14.89
CA ALA A 353 50.05 -33.34 14.89
C ALA A 353 50.62 -33.19 16.31
N GLU A 354 51.31 -34.22 16.76
CA GLU A 354 52.06 -34.25 18.00
C GLU A 354 53.56 -34.26 17.69
N LYS A 355 54.38 -34.12 18.72
CA LYS A 355 55.83 -34.17 18.51
C LYS A 355 56.24 -35.60 18.15
N GLU A 356 57.08 -35.73 17.13
CA GLU A 356 57.61 -37.02 16.71
C GLU A 356 58.35 -37.78 17.83
N ILE A 357 58.10 -39.08 17.90
CA ILE A 357 58.70 -40.01 18.86
C ILE A 357 59.08 -41.29 18.13
N CYS A 358 60.14 -41.95 18.61
CA CYS A 358 60.63 -43.17 17.98
C CYS A 358 59.75 -44.37 18.37
N ASP A 359 58.62 -44.52 17.69
CA ASP A 359 57.62 -45.55 17.95
C ASP A 359 57.14 -46.28 16.68
N GLY A 360 57.67 -45.92 15.52
CA GLY A 360 57.32 -46.52 14.24
C GLY A 360 56.07 -45.93 13.61
N LEU A 361 55.57 -44.82 14.15
CA LEU A 361 54.45 -44.04 13.62
C LEU A 361 54.93 -42.67 13.13
N ASP A 362 54.04 -41.95 12.46
CA ASP A 362 54.24 -40.57 12.01
C ASP A 362 53.32 -39.70 12.89
N ASN A 363 53.87 -39.23 14.01
CA ASN A 363 53.11 -38.55 15.05
C ASN A 363 52.94 -37.05 14.74
N ASP A 364 53.87 -36.45 14.01
CA ASP A 364 53.79 -35.06 13.59
C ASP A 364 53.06 -34.85 12.25
N CYS A 365 52.67 -35.96 11.61
CA CYS A 365 51.83 -36.03 10.43
C CYS A 365 52.45 -35.34 9.20
N ASN A 366 53.79 -35.34 9.11
CA ASN A 366 54.52 -34.75 8.00
C ASN A 366 54.70 -35.72 6.81
N GLY A 367 54.28 -36.98 6.96
CA GLY A 367 54.37 -38.03 5.95
C GLY A 367 55.62 -38.90 6.05
N GLN A 368 56.44 -38.70 7.09
CA GLN A 368 57.65 -39.48 7.37
C GLN A 368 57.51 -40.15 8.74
N ILE A 369 57.87 -41.42 8.80
CA ILE A 369 57.87 -42.18 10.06
C ILE A 369 59.20 -41.97 10.76
N ASP A 370 59.16 -41.71 12.07
CA ASP A 370 60.32 -41.63 12.95
C ASP A 370 61.42 -40.65 12.45
N ASP A 371 61.04 -39.48 11.92
CA ASP A 371 62.02 -38.52 11.37
C ASP A 371 62.63 -37.58 12.43
N GLY A 372 63.78 -36.99 12.08
CA GLY A 372 64.52 -36.09 12.96
C GLY A 372 65.33 -36.78 14.07
N ASN A 373 65.74 -36.00 15.07
CA ASN A 373 66.55 -36.49 16.20
C ASN A 373 65.66 -36.71 17.43
N ILE A 374 64.91 -37.81 17.40
CA ILE A 374 63.85 -38.17 18.35
C ILE A 374 64.28 -39.12 19.46
N CYS A 375 65.55 -39.55 19.44
CA CYS A 375 66.15 -40.36 20.50
C CYS A 375 67.04 -39.52 21.44
N PRO A 376 67.23 -39.96 22.71
CA PRO A 376 68.24 -39.38 23.59
C PRO A 376 69.65 -39.39 22.98
N PRO A 377 70.58 -38.54 23.47
CA PRO A 377 71.92 -38.41 22.90
C PRO A 377 72.63 -39.76 22.73
N ASN A 378 73.24 -39.96 21.56
CA ASN A 378 73.89 -41.20 21.09
C ASN A 378 72.93 -42.35 20.74
N GLY A 379 71.61 -42.12 20.71
CA GLY A 379 70.63 -43.06 20.20
C GLY A 379 70.31 -42.84 18.72
N PHE A 380 69.99 -43.91 18.00
CA PHE A 380 69.42 -43.87 16.65
C PHE A 380 68.05 -44.54 16.66
N CYS A 381 67.06 -43.95 15.99
CA CYS A 381 65.77 -44.60 15.83
C CYS A 381 65.84 -45.62 14.69
N ILE A 382 65.59 -46.89 14.99
CA ILE A 382 65.52 -47.96 14.00
C ILE A 382 64.32 -48.84 14.32
N GLU A 383 63.41 -48.99 13.35
CA GLU A 383 62.19 -49.80 13.46
C GLU A 383 61.36 -49.46 14.73
N GLY A 384 61.11 -48.17 14.97
CA GLY A 384 60.33 -47.70 16.12
C GLY A 384 60.98 -47.92 17.47
N LYS A 385 62.32 -48.07 17.52
CA LYS A 385 63.07 -48.24 18.77
C LYS A 385 64.39 -47.46 18.75
N CYS A 386 64.63 -46.71 19.83
CA CYS A 386 65.92 -46.09 20.06
C CYS A 386 66.98 -47.13 20.42
N ILE A 387 67.97 -47.31 19.54
CA ILE A 387 69.12 -48.16 19.76
C ILE A 387 70.36 -47.32 20.11
N TYR A 388 71.18 -47.82 21.02
CA TYR A 388 72.43 -47.18 21.42
C TYR A 388 73.60 -48.09 21.05
N PRO A 389 74.49 -47.69 20.12
CA PRO A 389 75.64 -48.51 19.78
C PRO A 389 76.59 -48.58 20.98
N SER A 390 76.84 -49.79 21.48
CA SER A 390 77.87 -50.03 22.48
C SER A 390 79.26 -49.68 21.93
N PRO A 391 80.16 -49.04 22.70
CA PRO A 391 81.51 -48.77 22.25
C PRO A 391 82.25 -50.08 21.92
N LYS A 392 82.87 -50.15 20.74
CA LYS A 392 83.68 -51.31 20.32
C LYS A 392 84.79 -51.57 21.36
N PRO A 393 84.98 -52.82 21.84
CA PRO A 393 86.12 -53.14 22.69
C PRO A 393 87.43 -52.97 21.90
N HIS A 394 88.40 -52.26 22.48
CA HIS A 394 89.75 -52.13 21.96
C HIS A 394 90.44 -53.50 21.94
N VAL A 395 90.80 -54.00 20.75
CA VAL A 395 91.70 -55.16 20.59
C VAL A 395 93.15 -54.66 20.44
N PRO A 396 94.12 -55.17 21.24
CA PRO A 396 95.52 -54.78 21.12
C PRO A 396 96.24 -55.49 19.97
N PHE A 397 97.11 -54.74 19.31
CA PHE A 397 98.03 -55.14 18.23
C PHE A 397 99.10 -56.12 18.78
N PHE A 398 99.29 -57.27 18.13
CA PHE A 398 100.49 -58.11 18.27
C PHE A 398 101.07 -58.38 16.88
N GLU A 399 102.35 -58.03 16.73
CA GLU A 399 103.17 -58.21 15.53
C GLU A 399 103.72 -59.64 15.38
N ASN A 400 104.09 -59.94 14.12
CA ASN A 400 105.04 -60.94 13.62
C ASN A 400 104.49 -62.36 13.36
N THR A 401 104.74 -63.03 12.22
CA THR A 401 105.81 -62.92 11.20
C THR A 401 105.41 -63.72 9.93
N PHE A 402 105.81 -63.23 8.74
CA PHE A 402 106.27 -63.92 7.51
C PHE A 402 105.39 -65.06 6.90
N THR A 403 105.19 -65.22 5.57
CA THR A 403 106.10 -65.19 4.41
C THR A 403 105.27 -65.29 3.11
N ASN A 404 105.75 -64.63 2.04
CA ASN A 404 105.76 -65.00 0.60
C ASN A 404 104.43 -65.31 -0.12
N GLU A 405 104.02 -64.49 -1.09
CA GLU A 405 104.36 -64.49 -2.53
C GLU A 405 103.12 -64.97 -3.30
N GLU A 406 102.40 -64.06 -3.95
CA GLU A 406 102.31 -64.00 -5.41
C GLU A 406 101.21 -63.02 -5.84
N GLU A 407 101.53 -62.42 -6.97
CA GLU A 407 100.90 -61.33 -7.68
C GLU A 407 99.59 -61.81 -8.37
N ILE A 408 98.78 -60.86 -8.85
CA ILE A 408 97.94 -60.94 -10.08
C ILE A 408 96.42 -60.65 -9.92
N GLU A 409 96.02 -59.64 -10.70
CA GLU A 409 94.74 -59.35 -11.37
C GLU A 409 93.52 -58.72 -10.66
N LYS A 410 93.29 -57.46 -11.06
CA LYS A 410 91.95 -56.90 -11.33
C LYS A 410 91.27 -57.67 -12.48
N PRO A 411 89.93 -57.78 -12.45
CA PRO A 411 89.08 -57.00 -13.37
C PRO A 411 87.90 -56.37 -12.58
N GLY A 412 87.22 -55.30 -12.98
CA GLY A 412 86.92 -54.82 -14.34
C GLY A 412 85.43 -55.04 -14.64
N CYS A 413 84.63 -53.97 -14.54
CA CYS A 413 83.33 -53.71 -15.19
C CYS A 413 82.12 -54.60 -14.84
N GLY A 414 80.87 -54.15 -14.87
CA GLY A 414 80.30 -52.90 -15.36
C GLY A 414 78.80 -52.84 -15.10
N CYS A 415 78.25 -51.64 -15.23
CA CYS A 415 76.81 -51.40 -15.27
C CYS A 415 76.17 -52.08 -16.49
N ASN A 416 74.91 -52.50 -16.37
CA ASN A 416 74.00 -52.42 -17.49
C ASN A 416 72.58 -52.06 -17.03
N ILE A 417 72.09 -50.97 -17.59
CA ILE A 417 70.69 -50.53 -17.66
C ILE A 417 70.06 -51.21 -18.90
N ILE A 418 68.73 -51.09 -19.05
CA ILE A 418 67.85 -51.44 -20.19
C ILE A 418 67.14 -52.78 -19.91
N LEU A 419 65.82 -52.90 -19.76
CA LEU A 419 64.66 -52.07 -20.13
C LEU A 419 63.51 -52.34 -19.13
#